data_AF-A0A529FS81-F1
#
_entry.id   AF-A0A529FS81-F1
#
_cell.length_a   1.000
_cell.length_b   1.000
_cell.length_c   1.000
_cell.angle_alpha   90.00
_cell.angle_beta   90.00
_cell.angle_gamma   90.00
#
_symmetry.space_group_name_H-M   'P 1'
#
loop_
_entity.id
_entity.type
_entity.pdbx_description
1 polymer ?
#
loop_
_entity_poly.entity_id
_entity_poly.type
_entity_poly.pdbx_seq_one_letter_code
_entity_poly.pdbx_strand_id
1 'polypeptide(L)'
;MSENLKDWQPRPRPERKVLEGRYARLEPLSAAKHGDSLYEASSVSDVGGRFAWLPDYPPETRAAFQPWLDKVEPSEDPLFFAVID
;
A
#
# COMPACT_ATOMS: atom_id res chain seq x y z
N MET A 1 6.61 -26.24 19.72
CA MET A 1 5.83 -27.05 18.77
C MET A 1 6.76 -27.34 17.60
N SER A 2 7.15 -28.59 17.38
CA SER A 2 7.98 -28.96 16.23
C SER A 2 7.05 -29.19 15.04
N GLU A 3 7.03 -28.27 14.08
CA GLU A 3 6.31 -28.47 12.83
C GLU A 3 7.11 -29.45 11.94
N ASN A 4 6.48 -30.58 11.64
CA ASN A 4 6.98 -31.58 10.71
C ASN A 4 6.78 -31.06 9.28
N LEU A 5 7.87 -30.82 8.55
CA LEU A 5 7.87 -30.24 7.20
C LEU A 5 7.87 -31.26 6.06
N LYS A 6 7.63 -32.56 6.34
CA LYS A 6 7.70 -33.63 5.31
C LYS A 6 6.71 -33.44 4.16
N ASP A 7 5.56 -32.85 4.44
CA ASP A 7 4.47 -32.65 3.47
C ASP A 7 4.27 -31.16 3.11
N TRP A 8 5.31 -30.34 3.24
CA TRP A 8 5.25 -28.93 2.89
C TRP A 8 4.89 -28.73 1.41
N GLN A 9 4.01 -27.76 1.14
CA GLN A 9 3.57 -27.38 -0.20
C GLN A 9 3.59 -25.85 -0.36
N PRO A 10 3.79 -25.33 -1.59
CA PRO A 10 3.68 -23.90 -1.86
C PRO A 10 2.33 -23.33 -1.40
N ARG A 11 2.36 -22.12 -0.86
CA ARG A 11 1.14 -21.40 -0.47
C ARG A 11 0.65 -20.54 -1.63
N PRO A 12 -0.68 -20.30 -1.74
CA PRO A 12 -1.21 -19.36 -2.73
C PRO A 12 -0.59 -17.97 -2.60
N ARG A 13 -0.46 -17.26 -3.72
CA ARG A 13 -0.08 -15.84 -3.73
C ARG A 13 -1.18 -14.99 -3.09
N PRO A 14 -0.86 -13.80 -2.56
CA PRO A 14 -1.88 -12.86 -2.12
C PRO A 14 -2.75 -12.39 -3.31
N GLU A 15 -4.02 -12.10 -3.03
CA GLU A 15 -5.01 -11.66 -4.01
C GLU A 15 -5.36 -10.18 -3.82
N ARG A 16 -5.73 -9.49 -4.90
CA ARG A 16 -6.33 -8.14 -4.85
C ARG A 16 -7.79 -8.23 -4.42
N LYS A 17 -8.04 -8.29 -3.11
CA LYS A 17 -9.39 -8.32 -2.53
C LYS A 17 -9.55 -7.32 -1.41
N VAL A 18 -10.75 -6.74 -1.29
CA VAL A 18 -11.07 -5.87 -0.16
C VAL A 18 -11.05 -6.69 1.13
N LEU A 19 -10.42 -6.14 2.18
CA LEU A 19 -10.43 -6.70 3.53
C LEU A 19 -11.20 -5.76 4.44
N GLU A 20 -12.37 -6.20 4.91
CA GLU A 20 -13.24 -5.41 5.78
C GLU A 20 -12.93 -5.71 7.25
N GLY A 21 -12.57 -4.68 8.01
CA GLY A 21 -12.28 -4.78 9.44
C GLY A 21 -13.27 -3.99 10.30
N ARG A 22 -13.05 -3.99 11.61
CA ARG A 22 -13.86 -3.18 12.55
C ARG A 22 -13.52 -1.70 12.50
N TYR A 23 -12.24 -1.37 12.29
CA TYR A 23 -11.70 -0.01 12.41
C TYR A 23 -11.08 0.50 11.12
N ALA A 24 -10.87 -0.39 10.14
CA ALA A 24 -10.26 -0.05 8.89
C ALA A 24 -10.73 -1.00 7.80
N ARG A 25 -10.66 -0.53 6.57
CA ARG A 25 -10.92 -1.27 5.35
C ARG A 25 -9.68 -1.17 4.45
N LEU A 26 -9.20 -2.31 3.98
CA LEU A 26 -8.08 -2.36 3.04
C LEU A 26 -8.61 -2.58 1.64
N GLU A 27 -8.26 -1.69 0.73
CA GLU A 27 -8.64 -1.78 -0.68
C GLU A 27 -7.40 -1.95 -1.55
N PRO A 28 -7.40 -2.83 -2.58
CA PRO A 28 -6.34 -2.84 -3.58
C PRO A 28 -6.13 -1.42 -4.10
N LEU A 29 -4.89 -0.95 -4.12
CA LEU A 29 -4.61 0.42 -4.49
C LEU A 29 -5.11 0.70 -5.92
N SER A 30 -5.83 1.81 -6.09
CA SER A 30 -6.23 2.35 -7.39
C SER A 30 -5.88 3.82 -7.41
N ALA A 31 -5.08 4.26 -8.38
CA ALA A 31 -4.68 5.66 -8.51
C ALA A 31 -5.89 6.57 -8.71
N ALA A 32 -6.85 6.12 -9.54
CA ALA A 32 -8.06 6.85 -9.84
C ALA A 32 -8.98 7.01 -8.62
N LYS A 33 -9.05 6.00 -7.75
CA LYS A 33 -9.94 6.03 -6.57
C LYS A 33 -9.28 6.66 -5.34
N HIS A 34 -8.01 6.38 -5.10
CA HIS A 34 -7.33 6.70 -3.84
C HIS A 34 -6.29 7.80 -3.97
N GLY A 35 -5.90 8.21 -5.18
CA GLY A 35 -4.74 9.07 -5.40
C GLY A 35 -4.81 10.42 -4.69
N ASP A 36 -5.99 11.05 -4.65
CA ASP A 36 -6.16 12.37 -4.06
C ASP A 36 -6.10 12.32 -2.53
N SER A 37 -6.89 11.45 -1.89
CA SER A 37 -6.87 11.30 -0.43
C SER A 37 -5.53 10.75 0.07
N LEU A 38 -4.90 9.85 -0.68
CA LEU A 38 -3.58 9.33 -0.34
C LEU A 38 -2.49 10.41 -0.46
N TYR A 39 -2.60 11.32 -1.44
CA TYR A 39 -1.70 12.49 -1.52
C TYR A 39 -1.88 13.41 -0.30
N GLU A 40 -3.11 13.71 0.10
CA GLU A 40 -3.39 14.53 1.30
C GLU A 40 -2.77 13.90 2.56
N ALA A 41 -2.96 12.60 2.76
CA ALA A 41 -2.35 11.86 3.86
C ALA A 41 -0.81 11.82 3.78
N SER A 42 -0.26 11.86 2.57
CA SER A 42 1.17 11.80 2.29
C SER A 42 1.82 13.18 2.13
N SER A 43 1.13 14.27 2.47
CA SER A 43 1.66 15.65 2.35
C SER A 43 1.40 16.51 3.60
N VAL A 44 1.17 15.86 4.74
CA VAL A 44 0.97 16.48 6.05
C VAL A 44 2.21 17.22 6.57
N SER A 45 2.04 18.12 7.54
CA SER A 45 3.13 18.98 8.04
C SER A 45 4.32 18.23 8.64
N ASP A 46 4.11 17.03 9.19
CA ASP A 46 5.14 16.17 9.78
C ASP A 46 5.66 15.09 8.80
N VAL A 47 5.32 15.20 7.51
CA VAL A 47 5.62 14.17 6.50
C VAL A 47 7.10 13.85 6.38
N GLY A 48 7.99 14.83 6.57
CA GLY A 48 9.44 14.60 6.58
C GLY A 48 9.89 13.59 7.64
N GLY A 49 9.24 13.58 8.81
CA GLY A 49 9.47 12.58 9.84
C GLY A 49 8.86 11.22 9.51
N ARG A 50 7.69 11.20 8.87
CA ARG A 50 6.99 9.97 8.47
C ARG A 50 7.74 9.20 7.38
N PHE A 51 8.35 9.90 6.44
CA PHE A 51 9.10 9.32 5.33
C PHE A 51 10.61 9.18 5.61
N ALA A 52 11.10 9.63 6.77
CA ALA A 52 12.54 9.66 7.10
C ALA A 52 13.26 8.31 6.94
N TRP A 53 12.52 7.19 7.04
CA TRP A 53 13.04 5.83 6.97
C TRP A 53 12.39 4.98 5.87
N LEU A 54 11.60 5.61 5.00
CA LEU A 54 11.01 4.93 3.85
C LEU A 54 11.95 5.01 2.64
N PRO A 55 11.91 4.02 1.72
CA PRO A 55 12.64 4.10 0.46
C PRO A 55 12.03 5.12 -0.52
N ASP A 56 10.76 5.49 -0.30
CA ASP A 56 10.04 6.52 -1.04
C ASP A 56 10.18 7.88 -0.34
N TYR A 57 9.94 8.96 -1.10
CA TYR A 57 9.98 10.34 -0.60
C TYR A 57 8.57 10.95 -0.56
N PRO A 58 8.33 11.94 0.31
CA PRO A 58 7.07 12.68 0.32
C PRO A 58 6.77 13.29 -1.05
N PRO A 59 5.55 13.18 -1.59
CA PRO A 59 5.17 13.86 -2.81
C PRO A 59 5.19 15.38 -2.64
N GLU A 60 5.91 16.08 -3.51
CA GLU A 60 5.98 17.55 -3.52
C GLU A 60 4.65 18.18 -3.97
N THR A 61 3.99 17.56 -4.96
CA THR A 61 2.71 18.01 -5.51
C THR A 61 1.84 16.80 -5.87
N ARG A 62 0.52 17.02 -6.01
CA ARG A 62 -0.39 15.97 -6.46
C ARG A 62 -0.01 15.40 -7.83
N ALA A 63 0.47 16.25 -8.73
CA ALA A 63 0.92 15.84 -10.06
C ALA A 63 2.22 15.01 -9.98
N ALA A 64 3.16 15.40 -9.13
CA ALA A 64 4.41 14.67 -8.91
C ALA A 64 4.19 13.30 -8.22
N PHE A 65 3.05 13.10 -7.57
CA PHE A 65 2.69 11.81 -6.97
C PHE A 65 2.17 10.79 -7.99
N GLN A 66 1.63 11.25 -9.13
CA GLN A 66 1.00 10.37 -10.12
C GLN A 66 1.95 9.29 -10.68
N PRO A 67 3.22 9.58 -11.03
CA PRO A 67 4.14 8.55 -11.49
C PRO A 67 4.39 7.42 -10.48
N TRP A 68 4.37 7.73 -9.18
CA TRP A 68 4.48 6.70 -8.14
C TRP A 68 3.23 5.84 -8.11
N LEU A 69 2.03 6.45 -8.13
CA LEU A 69 0.75 5.73 -8.18
C LEU A 69 0.67 4.78 -9.38
N ASP A 70 1.04 5.27 -10.58
CA ASP A 70 1.03 4.50 -11.83
C ASP A 70 2.01 3.30 -11.78
N LYS A 71 3.10 3.43 -11.03
CA LYS A 71 4.06 2.35 -10.80
C LYS A 71 3.52 1.31 -9.80
N VAL A 72 2.91 1.75 -8.70
CA VAL A 72 2.56 0.85 -7.59
C VAL A 72 1.20 0.16 -7.73
N GLU A 73 0.24 0.76 -8.43
CA GLU A 73 -1.07 0.15 -8.72
C GLU A 73 -0.97 -1.22 -9.43
N PRO A 74 -0.20 -1.36 -10.54
CA PRO A 74 -0.05 -2.65 -11.22
C PRO A 74 0.93 -3.61 -10.51
N SER A 75 1.71 -3.15 -9.54
CA SER A 75 2.73 -3.97 -8.87
C SER A 75 2.13 -5.22 -8.20
N GLU A 76 2.73 -6.38 -8.46
CA GLU A 76 2.34 -7.65 -7.85
C GLU A 76 3.23 -8.05 -6.66
N ASP A 77 4.37 -7.38 -6.52
CA ASP A 77 5.32 -7.53 -5.42
C ASP A 77 6.26 -6.30 -5.36
N PRO A 78 6.03 -5.34 -4.44
CA PRO A 78 5.01 -5.34 -3.39
C PRO A 78 3.58 -5.24 -3.94
N LEU A 79 2.61 -5.88 -3.29
CA LEU A 79 1.19 -5.74 -3.61
C LEU A 79 0.56 -4.67 -2.71
N PHE A 80 0.23 -3.50 -3.28
CA PHE A 80 -0.20 -2.33 -2.51
C PHE A 80 -1.70 -2.31 -2.20
N PHE A 81 -2.03 -1.84 -0.99
CA PHE A 81 -3.38 -1.57 -0.52
C PHE A 81 -3.46 -0.16 0.06
N ALA A 82 -4.57 0.54 -0.19
CA ALA A 82 -4.93 1.75 0.55
C ALA A 82 -5.59 1.35 1.88
N VAL A 83 -5.24 2.08 2.94
CA VAL A 83 -5.85 1.95 4.27
C VAL A 83 -6.91 3.04 4.42
N ILE A 84 -8.16 2.66 4.68
CA ILE A 84 -9.31 3.54 4.84
C ILE A 84 -9.86 3.38 6.27
N ASP A 85 -10.13 4.49 6.98
CA ASP A 85 -10.75 4.54 8.32
C ASP A 85 -11.93 5.51 8.42
#